data_AF-A0A7C7WFU8-F1
#
_entry.id   AF-A0A7C7WFU8-F1
#
_cell.length_a   1.000
_cell.length_b   1.000
_cell.length_c   1.000
_cell.angle_alpha   90.00
_cell.angle_beta   90.00
_cell.angle_gamma   90.00
#
_symmetry.space_group_name_H-M   'P 1'
#
loop_
_entity.id
_entity.type
_entity.pdbx_description
1 polymer ?
#
loop_
_entity_poly.entity_id
_entity_poly.type
_entity_poly.pdbx_seq_one_letter_code
_entity_poly.pdbx_strand_id
1 'polypeptide(L)'
;MNPALTEKAVLVLNLEHVAQLAIRSGAWTVDPTEQRMRSGIDNEAPFLIDAGQRGMACYDFQLNPEFRASVPGDLGGYRPLRVPRVQAIHSGPMYHASGDILETISVPGLERAAHFYVFFVREVAMASRDDIGRRPE
;
A
#
# COMPACT_ATOMS: atom_id res chain seq x y z
N MET A 1 -21.45 4.02 5.34
CA MET A 1 -21.09 2.65 4.92
C MET A 1 -22.23 1.71 5.25
N ASN A 2 -22.47 0.68 4.44
CA ASN A 2 -23.47 -0.34 4.72
C ASN A 2 -22.97 -1.26 5.85
N PRO A 3 -23.61 -1.29 7.03
CA PRO A 3 -23.12 -2.07 8.17
C PRO A 3 -22.98 -3.56 7.87
N ALA A 4 -23.88 -4.13 7.06
CA ALA A 4 -23.87 -5.54 6.70
C ALA A 4 -22.62 -5.94 5.89
N LEU A 5 -22.01 -4.98 5.17
CA LEU A 5 -20.78 -5.21 4.41
C LEU A 5 -19.52 -4.99 5.27
N THR A 6 -19.61 -4.16 6.32
CA THR A 6 -18.42 -3.70 7.06
C THR A 6 -18.23 -4.34 8.42
N GLU A 7 -19.25 -4.97 9.01
CA GLU A 7 -19.18 -5.61 10.33
C GLU A 7 -18.06 -6.66 10.44
N LYS A 8 -17.79 -7.35 9.33
CA LYS A 8 -16.77 -8.41 9.28
C LYS A 8 -15.40 -7.91 8.80
N ALA A 9 -15.26 -6.63 8.45
CA ALA A 9 -13.98 -6.07 8.07
C ALA A 9 -12.98 -6.21 9.23
N VAL A 10 -11.75 -6.60 8.90
CA VAL A 10 -10.64 -6.71 9.85
C VAL A 10 -9.49 -5.77 9.51
N LEU A 11 -9.51 -5.19 8.32
CA LEU A 11 -8.48 -4.34 7.73
C LEU A 11 -9.10 -3.54 6.58
N VAL A 12 -8.62 -2.32 6.34
CA VAL A 12 -8.77 -1.64 5.05
C VAL A 12 -7.40 -1.54 4.39
N LEU A 13 -7.29 -2.03 3.17
CA LEU A 13 -6.06 -2.03 2.38
C LEU A 13 -6.27 -1.14 1.15
N ASN A 14 -5.48 -0.07 1.02
CA ASN A 14 -5.52 0.83 -0.12
C ASN A 14 -4.31 0.61 -1.03
N LEU A 15 -4.57 0.52 -2.33
CA LEU A 15 -3.58 0.29 -3.38
C LEU A 15 -3.59 1.52 -4.27
N GLU A 16 -2.53 2.33 -4.21
CA GLU A 16 -2.52 3.64 -4.86
C GLU A 16 -1.16 3.88 -5.54
N HIS A 17 -1.17 4.11 -6.86
CA HIS A 17 0.04 4.39 -7.66
C HIS A 17 1.13 3.31 -7.53
N VAL A 18 0.74 2.04 -7.66
CA VAL A 18 1.55 0.88 -7.23
C VAL A 18 2.72 0.48 -8.14
N ALA A 19 2.82 1.04 -9.35
CA ALA A 19 3.79 0.56 -10.34
C ALA A 19 4.30 1.66 -11.28
N GLN A 20 4.24 2.92 -10.86
CA GLN A 20 4.76 4.01 -11.67
C GLN A 20 6.28 3.87 -11.87
N LEU A 21 6.75 4.06 -13.09
CA LEU A 21 8.18 4.15 -13.40
C LEU A 21 8.80 5.37 -12.70
N ALA A 22 10.06 5.25 -12.30
CA ALA A 22 10.78 6.33 -11.65
C ALA A 22 11.04 7.46 -12.66
N ILE A 23 10.79 8.69 -12.23
CA ILE A 23 10.89 9.88 -13.08
C ILE A 23 11.96 10.79 -12.51
N ARG A 24 12.95 11.11 -13.34
CA ARG A 24 13.99 12.07 -13.00
C ARG A 24 13.55 13.47 -13.40
N SER A 25 12.87 14.18 -12.49
CA SER A 25 12.31 15.51 -12.77
C SER A 25 13.33 16.54 -13.25
N GLY A 26 14.60 16.44 -12.86
CA GLY A 26 15.66 17.34 -13.33
C GLY A 26 16.03 17.18 -14.80
N ALA A 27 15.81 15.99 -15.37
CA ALA A 27 16.10 15.66 -16.77
C ALA A 27 14.84 15.36 -17.58
N TRP A 28 13.67 15.27 -16.94
CA TRP A 28 12.40 14.81 -17.52
C TRP A 28 12.53 13.48 -18.26
N THR A 29 13.27 12.54 -17.67
CA THR A 29 13.43 11.18 -18.20
C THR A 29 12.71 10.16 -17.34
N VAL A 30 12.28 9.08 -17.98
CA VAL A 30 11.71 7.90 -17.34
C VAL A 30 12.80 6.85 -17.22
N ASP A 31 13.03 6.37 -16.00
CA ASP A 31 13.93 5.26 -15.73
C ASP A 31 13.19 3.93 -15.93
N PRO A 32 13.89 2.85 -16.30
CA PRO A 32 13.27 1.53 -16.44
C PRO A 32 12.91 0.88 -15.09
N THR A 33 13.25 1.52 -13.96
CA THR A 33 12.96 1.07 -12.60
C THR A 33 11.69 1.72 -12.07
N GLU A 34 10.98 1.08 -11.15
CA GLU A 34 9.81 1.67 -10.50
C GLU A 34 10.17 2.65 -9.40
N GLN A 35 9.27 3.61 -9.23
CA GLN A 35 9.34 4.60 -8.19
C GLN A 35 9.02 3.99 -6.84
N ARG A 36 9.84 4.29 -5.83
CA ARG A 36 9.58 3.82 -4.47
C ARG A 36 8.38 4.53 -3.84
N MET A 37 7.52 3.72 -3.23
CA MET A 37 6.31 4.15 -2.53
C MET A 37 6.54 4.30 -1.03
N ARG A 38 5.80 5.20 -0.40
CA ARG A 38 5.66 5.19 1.06
C ARG A 38 4.63 4.14 1.45
N SER A 39 4.88 3.46 2.55
CA SER A 39 3.94 2.51 3.15
C SER A 39 3.50 3.01 4.52
N GLY A 40 2.20 2.86 4.78
CA GLY A 40 1.56 3.25 6.03
C GLY A 40 0.81 2.09 6.65
N ILE A 41 0.97 1.89 7.96
CA ILE A 41 0.21 0.95 8.78
C ILE A 41 -0.21 1.72 10.02
N ASP A 42 -1.47 2.15 10.06
CA ASP A 42 -1.91 3.20 10.97
C ASP A 42 -2.00 2.81 12.45
N ASN A 43 -1.98 1.52 12.76
CA ASN A 43 -1.98 0.98 14.11
C ASN A 43 -0.61 0.41 14.52
N GLU A 44 0.37 0.46 13.62
CA GLU A 44 1.75 -0.03 13.84
C GLU A 44 1.82 -1.47 14.36
N ALA A 45 0.84 -2.31 14.03
CA ALA A 45 0.82 -3.70 14.49
C ALA A 45 2.07 -4.45 14.00
N PRO A 46 2.87 -5.07 14.89
CA PRO A 46 4.11 -5.75 14.51
C PRO A 46 3.89 -6.83 13.44
N PHE A 47 2.77 -7.57 13.53
CA PHE A 47 2.41 -8.58 12.55
C PHE A 47 2.24 -8.01 11.13
N LEU A 48 1.54 -6.87 11.00
CA LEU A 48 1.31 -6.24 9.69
C LEU A 48 2.62 -5.68 9.11
N ILE A 49 3.49 -5.13 9.95
CA ILE A 49 4.81 -4.65 9.55
C ILE A 49 5.68 -5.83 9.06
N ASP A 50 5.75 -6.91 9.83
CA ASP A 50 6.50 -8.12 9.46
C ASP A 50 5.98 -8.74 8.16
N ALA A 51 4.65 -8.88 8.01
CA ALA A 51 4.04 -9.36 6.78
C ALA A 51 4.39 -8.46 5.57
N GLY A 52 4.38 -7.13 5.76
CA GLY A 52 4.84 -6.19 4.74
C GLY A 52 6.31 -6.39 4.36
N GLN A 53 7.19 -6.50 5.36
CA GLN A 53 8.64 -6.68 5.12
C GLN A 53 8.95 -8.02 4.43
N ARG A 54 8.31 -9.12 4.85
CA ARG A 54 8.46 -10.43 4.18
C ARG A 54 7.94 -10.39 2.75
N GLY A 55 6.79 -9.77 2.52
CA GLY A 55 6.23 -9.60 1.18
C GLY A 55 7.18 -8.81 0.26
N MET A 56 7.76 -7.72 0.76
CA MET A 56 8.77 -6.95 0.02
C MET A 56 9.99 -7.82 -0.35
N ALA A 57 10.51 -8.58 0.60
CA ALA A 57 11.66 -9.45 0.38
C ALA A 57 11.38 -10.58 -0.62
N CYS A 58 10.16 -11.14 -0.62
CA CYS A 58 9.77 -12.23 -1.52
C CYS A 58 9.50 -11.76 -2.95
N TYR A 59 8.91 -10.57 -3.12
CA TYR A 59 8.36 -10.14 -4.42
C TYR A 59 9.00 -8.89 -4.99
N ASP A 60 10.03 -8.32 -4.34
CA ASP A 60 10.74 -7.11 -4.77
C ASP A 60 9.78 -5.94 -5.11
N PHE A 61 8.74 -5.79 -4.29
CA PHE A 61 7.79 -4.70 -4.40
C PHE A 61 8.42 -3.41 -3.84
N GLN A 62 8.41 -2.34 -4.64
CA GLN A 62 9.20 -1.12 -4.40
C GLN A 62 8.59 -0.21 -3.33
N LEU A 63 8.51 -0.69 -2.09
CA LEU A 63 8.18 0.10 -0.92
C LEU A 63 9.46 0.64 -0.26
N ASN A 64 9.34 1.78 0.41
CA ASN A 64 10.34 2.20 1.38
C ASN A 64 10.36 1.21 2.55
N PRO A 65 11.55 0.90 3.13
CA PRO A 65 11.67 -0.10 4.19
C PRO A 65 11.05 0.33 5.52
N GLU A 66 10.80 1.63 5.70
CA GLU A 66 10.22 2.20 6.90
C GLU A 66 8.69 2.33 6.75
N PHE A 67 7.95 1.57 7.57
CA PHE A 67 6.50 1.70 7.71
C PHE A 67 6.18 2.73 8.79
N ARG A 68 5.20 3.61 8.54
CA ARG A 68 4.79 4.67 9.48
C ARG A 68 3.30 4.59 9.81
N ALA A 69 2.89 5.19 10.92
CA ALA A 69 1.47 5.32 11.27
C ALA A 69 0.63 6.22 10.33
N SER A 70 1.27 6.94 9.40
CA SER A 70 0.58 7.87 8.51
C SER A 70 -0.01 7.17 7.30
N VAL A 71 -1.33 7.33 7.12
CA VAL A 71 -2.12 6.81 5.99
C VAL A 71 -2.96 7.94 5.36
N PRO A 72 -2.34 8.81 4.53
CA PRO A 72 -3.02 9.94 3.92
C PRO A 72 -4.01 9.51 2.81
N GLY A 73 -4.78 10.48 2.30
CA GLY A 73 -5.70 10.26 1.17
C GLY A 73 -6.98 9.53 1.56
N ASP A 74 -7.38 8.55 0.75
CA ASP A 74 -8.69 7.89 0.78
C ASP A 74 -9.03 7.19 2.10
N LEU A 75 -8.00 6.81 2.86
CA LEU A 75 -8.16 6.08 4.12
C LEU A 75 -8.78 6.91 5.26
N GLY A 76 -8.91 8.22 5.10
CA GLY A 76 -9.62 9.09 6.06
C GLY A 76 -11.09 8.72 6.23
N GLY A 77 -11.80 8.38 5.15
CA GLY A 77 -13.22 8.03 5.17
C GLY A 77 -13.52 6.70 5.88
N TYR A 78 -12.50 5.86 6.06
CA TYR A 78 -12.63 4.54 6.69
C TYR A 78 -12.33 4.53 8.19
N ARG A 79 -11.96 5.68 8.79
CA ARG A 79 -11.75 5.81 10.24
C ARG A 79 -12.88 5.22 11.10
N PRO A 80 -14.18 5.42 10.77
CA PRO A 80 -15.28 4.88 11.59
C PRO A 80 -15.32 3.36 11.69
N LEU A 81 -14.62 2.62 10.82
CA LEU A 81 -14.58 1.15 10.88
C LEU A 81 -13.75 0.62 12.05
N ARG A 82 -12.89 1.45 12.67
CA ARG A 82 -12.04 1.06 13.82
C ARG A 82 -11.17 -0.19 13.57
N VAL A 83 -10.91 -0.49 12.31
CA VAL A 83 -9.95 -1.51 11.87
C VAL A 83 -8.66 -0.83 11.41
N PRO A 84 -7.54 -1.56 11.38
CA PRO A 84 -6.30 -1.04 10.84
C PRO A 84 -6.46 -0.66 9.37
N ARG A 85 -5.70 0.34 8.97
CA ARG A 85 -5.68 0.89 7.62
C ARG A 85 -4.25 0.83 7.12
N VAL A 86 -4.08 0.21 5.96
CA VAL A 86 -2.78 -0.04 5.34
C VAL A 86 -2.78 0.54 3.94
N GLN A 87 -1.69 1.17 3.56
CA GLN A 87 -1.53 1.80 2.25
C GLN A 87 -0.11 1.62 1.75
N ALA A 88 0.04 1.42 0.45
CA ALA A 88 1.19 1.91 -0.27
C ALA A 88 0.73 3.01 -1.23
N ILE A 89 1.42 4.15 -1.18
CA ILE A 89 1.10 5.32 -2.00
C ILE A 89 2.38 6.01 -2.46
N HIS A 90 2.31 6.55 -3.67
CA HIS A 90 3.30 7.49 -4.19
C HIS A 90 2.62 8.75 -4.74
N SER A 91 3.19 9.92 -4.42
CA SER A 91 2.73 11.23 -4.92
C SER A 91 3.85 11.88 -5.75
N GLY A 92 4.12 11.29 -6.91
CA GLY A 92 5.27 11.61 -7.75
C GLY A 92 5.12 12.80 -8.66
N PRO A 93 6.13 13.08 -9.49
CA PRO A 93 6.10 14.17 -10.47
C PRO A 93 4.92 14.12 -11.45
N MET A 94 4.34 12.94 -11.72
CA MET A 94 3.14 12.84 -12.57
C MET A 94 1.83 12.72 -11.80
N TYR A 95 1.85 12.69 -10.47
CA TYR A 95 0.62 12.71 -9.70
C TYR A 95 -0.19 13.96 -10.06
N HIS A 96 -1.44 13.77 -10.48
CA HIS A 96 -2.31 14.85 -11.00
C HIS A 96 -1.73 15.62 -12.21
N ALA A 97 -0.83 15.01 -12.99
CA ALA A 97 -0.28 15.60 -14.20
C ALA A 97 -0.71 14.83 -15.45
N SER A 98 -0.65 15.48 -16.62
CA SER A 98 -0.99 14.87 -17.91
C SER A 98 -0.03 13.75 -18.35
N GLY A 99 1.07 13.55 -17.64
CA GLY A 99 2.01 12.45 -17.86
C GLY A 99 1.71 11.19 -17.07
N ASP A 100 0.62 11.14 -16.28
CA ASP A 100 0.12 9.90 -15.68
C ASP A 100 -0.60 9.07 -16.74
N ILE A 101 0.20 8.45 -17.59
CA ILE A 101 -0.23 7.68 -18.77
C ILE A 101 0.31 6.26 -18.70
N LEU A 102 -0.27 5.37 -19.51
CA LEU A 102 0.06 3.94 -19.51
C LEU A 102 1.56 3.66 -19.71
N GLU A 103 2.23 4.48 -20.52
CA GLU A 103 3.66 4.39 -20.82
C GLU A 103 4.55 4.69 -19.60
N THR A 104 3.99 5.30 -18.56
CA THR A 104 4.71 5.54 -17.29
C THR A 104 4.45 4.45 -16.25
N ILE A 105 3.74 3.38 -16.62
CA ILE A 105 3.41 2.27 -15.73
C ILE A 105 4.24 1.04 -16.09
N SER A 106 4.91 0.47 -15.10
CA SER A 106 5.65 -0.79 -15.24
C SER A 106 4.71 -1.98 -15.17
N VAL A 107 4.58 -2.72 -16.27
CA VAL A 107 3.86 -4.01 -16.26
C VAL A 107 4.51 -5.02 -15.31
N PRO A 108 5.84 -5.23 -15.32
CA PRO A 108 6.50 -6.06 -14.29
C PRO A 108 6.26 -5.56 -12.86
N GLY A 109 6.19 -4.23 -12.67
CA GLY A 109 5.88 -3.62 -11.37
C GLY A 109 4.46 -3.95 -10.90
N LEU A 110 3.47 -3.96 -11.81
CA LEU A 110 2.10 -4.39 -11.51
C LEU A 110 2.05 -5.86 -11.11
N GLU A 111 2.82 -6.74 -11.76
CA GLU A 111 2.90 -8.16 -11.39
C GLU A 111 3.49 -8.33 -9.99
N ARG A 112 4.59 -7.63 -9.66
CA ARG A 112 5.17 -7.64 -8.31
C ARG A 112 4.20 -7.10 -7.26
N ALA A 113 3.49 -6.02 -7.57
CA ALA A 113 2.43 -5.48 -6.72
C ALA A 113 1.33 -6.52 -6.47
N ALA A 114 0.83 -7.17 -7.52
CA ALA A 114 -0.21 -8.19 -7.40
C ALA A 114 0.26 -9.37 -6.52
N HIS A 115 1.47 -9.88 -6.74
CA HIS A 115 2.04 -10.93 -5.92
C HIS A 115 2.19 -10.52 -4.44
N PHE A 116 2.71 -9.32 -4.19
CA PHE A 116 2.83 -8.75 -2.86
C PHE A 116 1.46 -8.66 -2.16
N TYR A 117 0.45 -8.07 -2.80
CA TYR A 117 -0.86 -7.88 -2.17
C TYR A 117 -1.62 -9.19 -1.98
N VAL A 118 -1.51 -10.14 -2.90
CA VAL A 118 -2.07 -11.50 -2.71
C VAL A 118 -1.43 -12.17 -1.50
N PHE A 119 -0.10 -12.09 -1.37
CA PHE A 119 0.61 -12.60 -0.21
C PHE A 119 0.17 -11.90 1.08
N PHE A 120 0.16 -10.57 1.10
CA PHE A 120 -0.21 -9.80 2.29
C PHE A 120 -1.65 -10.10 2.74
N VAL A 121 -2.60 -10.15 1.81
CA VAL A 121 -4.00 -10.52 2.09
C VAL A 121 -4.07 -11.95 2.64
N ARG A 122 -3.28 -12.88 2.12
CA ARG A 122 -3.22 -14.26 2.62
C ARG A 122 -2.69 -14.31 4.06
N GLU A 123 -1.62 -13.59 4.37
CA GLU A 123 -1.07 -13.51 5.72
C GLU A 123 -2.12 -12.96 6.70
N VAL A 124 -2.79 -11.86 6.34
CA VAL A 124 -3.87 -11.26 7.15
C VAL A 124 -5.05 -12.22 7.31
N ALA A 125 -5.43 -12.97 6.26
CA ALA A 125 -6.53 -13.92 6.33
C ALA A 125 -6.24 -15.12 7.26
N MET A 126 -4.97 -15.44 7.49
CA MET A 126 -4.55 -16.53 8.38
C MET A 126 -4.26 -16.06 9.82
N ALA A 127 -4.20 -14.73 10.04
CA ALA A 127 -3.88 -14.15 11.33
C ALA A 127 -5.09 -14.07 12.27
N SER A 128 -4.83 -14.03 13.58
CA SER A 128 -5.87 -13.69 14.53
C SER A 128 -6.22 -12.20 14.45
N ARG A 129 -7.42 -11.82 14.90
CA ARG A 129 -7.80 -10.41 15.02
C ARG A 129 -6.92 -9.65 16.02
N ASP A 130 -6.33 -10.35 16.98
CA ASP A 130 -5.45 -9.74 17.99
C ASP A 130 -4.09 -9.41 17.37
N ASP A 131 -3.56 -10.27 16.48
CA ASP A 131 -2.30 -10.01 15.75
C ASP A 131 -2.43 -8.81 14.80
N ILE A 132 -3.54 -8.72 14.06
CA ILE A 132 -3.84 -7.61 13.16
C ILE A 132 -4.02 -6.31 13.97
N GLY A 133 -4.55 -6.44 15.19
CA GLY A 133 -4.86 -5.35 16.10
C GLY A 133 -6.18 -4.65 15.79
N ARG A 134 -6.76 -4.00 16.80
CA ARG A 134 -7.86 -3.04 16.65
C ARG A 134 -7.38 -1.66 17.03
N ARG A 135 -8.04 -0.62 16.51
CA ARG A 135 -7.85 0.73 17.06
C ARG A 135 -8.78 0.94 18.28
N PRO A 136 -8.24 1.32 19.45
CA PRO A 136 -9.05 1.94 20.50
C PRO A 136 -9.47 3.36 20.07
N GLU A 137 -10.45 3.92 20.80
CA GLU A 137 -11.18 5.15 20.46
C GLU A 137 -10.30 6.39 20.23
#